data_AF-A0A3N5TW34-F1
#
_entry.id   AF-A0A3N5TW34-F1
#
_cell.length_a   1.000
_cell.length_b   1.000
_cell.length_c   1.000
_cell.angle_alpha   90.00
_cell.angle_beta   90.00
_cell.angle_gamma   90.00
#
_symmetry.space_group_name_H-M   'P 1'
#
loop_
_entity.id
_entity.type
_entity.pdbx_description
1 polymer ?
#
loop_
_entity_poly.entity_id
_entity_poly.type
_entity_poly.pdbx_seq_one_letter_code
_entity_poly.pdbx_strand_id
1 'polypeptide(L)'
;MAPRHRACRPDARGRSVVRGLIVDVTERKRAEQALRRSEQKYSEAFHREREATQRLRALDEMKNTFLEAVSHDLRTPLTSILGSAVTLERSGMDIPREDAIDLLQRIASNARKLERLLGDLLDLDRLQRGIITPQRRRTDVGALVGEAVREFEQFGGREVLFGSASSWRTSTPRRSSGSSRTCSRTRLGTPPPRAASGPGWIDGTTASCWSSRTRAAAYPIS
;
A
#
# COMPACT_ATOMS: atom_id res chain seq x y z
N MET A 1 57.92 -26.93 -0.25
CA MET A 1 57.52 -27.65 0.98
C MET A 1 56.54 -28.75 0.56
N ALA A 2 57.03 -29.99 0.44
CA ALA A 2 56.29 -31.12 -0.14
C ALA A 2 55.37 -31.80 0.89
N PRO A 3 54.21 -32.33 0.47
CA PRO A 3 53.26 -32.97 1.37
C PRO A 3 53.82 -34.34 1.83
N ARG A 4 53.93 -34.54 3.15
CA ARG A 4 54.39 -35.80 3.74
C ARG A 4 53.34 -36.88 3.49
N HIS A 5 53.59 -37.71 2.47
CA HIS A 5 52.83 -38.92 2.19
C HIS A 5 52.78 -39.82 3.44
N ARG A 6 51.57 -40.20 3.87
CA ARG A 6 51.34 -41.22 4.91
C ARG A 6 52.04 -42.51 4.48
N ALA A 7 53.10 -42.89 5.19
CA ALA A 7 53.74 -44.17 5.01
C ALA A 7 52.76 -45.29 5.42
N CYS A 8 52.27 -46.05 4.45
CA CYS A 8 51.65 -47.36 4.74
C CYS A 8 52.73 -48.23 5.36
N ARG A 9 52.57 -48.59 6.64
CA ARG A 9 53.51 -49.50 7.30
C ARG A 9 53.31 -50.89 6.69
N PRO A 10 54.32 -51.48 6.03
CA PRO A 10 54.18 -52.81 5.44
C PRO A 10 54.00 -53.85 6.54
N ASP A 11 53.33 -54.96 6.21
CA ASP A 11 53.30 -56.14 7.07
C ASP A 11 54.71 -56.73 7.23
N ALA A 12 54.86 -57.75 8.10
CA ALA A 12 56.14 -58.40 8.33
C ALA A 12 56.79 -59.03 7.07
N ARG A 13 56.11 -59.03 5.91
CA ARG A 13 56.60 -59.57 4.62
C ARG A 13 56.72 -58.48 3.53
N GLY A 14 56.65 -57.19 3.88
CA GLY A 14 56.85 -56.09 2.92
C GLY A 14 55.60 -55.72 2.10
N ARG A 15 54.41 -56.25 2.40
CA ARG A 15 53.18 -55.97 1.65
C ARG A 15 52.41 -54.80 2.26
N SER A 16 51.89 -53.91 1.42
CA SER A 16 51.02 -52.81 1.86
C SER A 16 49.68 -53.36 2.34
N VAL A 17 49.32 -53.05 3.58
CA VAL A 17 48.05 -53.47 4.19
C VAL A 17 47.25 -52.25 4.60
N VAL A 18 45.94 -52.29 4.35
CA VAL A 18 44.98 -51.30 4.83
C VAL A 18 44.31 -51.87 6.07
N ARG A 19 44.46 -51.20 7.21
CA ARG A 19 43.72 -51.51 8.42
C ARG A 19 42.54 -50.56 8.54
N GLY A 20 41.33 -51.10 8.49
CA GLY A 20 40.10 -50.38 8.80
C GLY A 20 39.59 -50.75 10.20
N LEU A 21 38.82 -49.85 10.82
CA LEU A 21 37.97 -50.15 11.95
C LEU A 21 36.53 -49.81 11.55
N ILE A 22 35.61 -50.72 11.79
CA ILE A 22 34.18 -50.48 11.64
C ILE A 22 33.65 -50.27 13.04
N VAL A 23 33.15 -49.07 13.31
CA VAL A 23 32.47 -48.72 14.56
C VAL A 23 31.01 -48.50 14.24
N ASP A 24 30.11 -49.18 14.96
CA ASP A 24 28.69 -48.87 14.86
C ASP A 24 28.43 -47.49 15.49
N VAL A 25 27.99 -46.55 14.66
CA VAL A 25 27.65 -45.18 15.05
C VAL A 25 26.17 -44.88 14.80
N THR A 26 25.36 -45.91 14.59
CA THR A 26 23.96 -45.78 14.19
C THR A 26 23.17 -44.97 15.21
N GLU A 27 23.29 -45.31 16.50
CA GLU A 27 22.59 -44.58 17.57
C GLU A 27 23.04 -43.13 17.68
N ARG A 28 24.36 -42.89 17.66
CA ARG A 28 24.91 -41.53 17.72
C ARG A 28 24.43 -40.68 16.55
N LYS A 29 24.40 -41.23 15.34
CA LYS A 29 23.94 -40.51 14.14
C LYS A 29 22.43 -40.26 14.18
N ARG A 30 21.64 -41.17 14.73
CA ARG A 30 20.19 -40.95 14.97
C ARG A 30 19.95 -39.82 15.96
N ALA A 31 20.70 -39.78 17.07
CA ALA A 31 20.62 -38.70 18.06
C ALA A 31 21.02 -37.33 17.45
N GLU A 32 22.11 -37.29 16.69
CA GLU A 32 22.56 -36.07 15.99
C GLU A 32 21.51 -35.56 15.00
N GLN A 33 20.88 -36.46 14.24
CA GLN A 33 19.80 -36.09 13.31
C GLN A 33 18.52 -35.65 14.02
N ALA A 34 18.16 -36.30 15.13
CA ALA A 34 17.00 -35.90 15.93
C ALA A 34 17.18 -34.50 16.50
N LEU A 35 18.38 -34.18 17.02
CA LEU A 35 18.70 -32.85 17.52
C LEU A 35 18.61 -31.80 16.40
N ARG A 36 19.25 -32.04 15.25
CA ARG A 36 19.19 -31.11 14.10
C ARG A 36 17.78 -30.83 13.63
N ARG A 37 16.91 -31.86 13.58
CA ARG A 37 15.49 -31.69 13.22
C ARG A 37 14.75 -30.84 14.24
N SER A 38 15.04 -31.05 15.52
CA SER A 38 14.47 -30.25 16.61
C SER A 38 14.89 -28.78 16.49
N GLU A 39 16.19 -28.52 16.32
CA GLU A 39 16.74 -27.17 16.14
C GLU A 39 16.12 -26.45 14.94
N GLN A 40 16.02 -27.12 13.79
CA GLN A 40 15.37 -26.56 12.60
C GLN A 40 13.91 -26.21 12.87
N LYS A 41 13.15 -27.12 13.49
CA LYS A 41 11.75 -26.89 13.83
C LYS A 41 11.56 -25.70 14.78
N TYR A 42 12.42 -25.58 15.80
CA TYR A 42 12.38 -24.44 16.72
C TYR A 42 12.77 -23.13 16.04
N SER A 43 13.79 -23.14 15.19
CA SER A 43 14.19 -21.96 14.42
C SER A 43 13.05 -21.49 13.51
N GLU A 44 12.43 -22.38 12.75
CA GLU A 44 11.28 -22.03 11.91
C GLU A 44 10.10 -21.49 12.71
N ALA A 45 9.75 -22.14 13.84
CA ALA A 45 8.67 -21.70 14.70
C ALA A 45 8.95 -20.29 15.27
N PHE A 46 10.16 -20.06 15.75
CA PHE A 46 10.61 -18.76 16.28
C PHE A 46 10.54 -17.66 15.20
N HIS A 47 10.97 -17.95 13.98
CA HIS A 47 10.88 -16.99 12.88
C HIS A 47 9.43 -16.65 12.53
N ARG A 48 8.54 -17.65 12.44
CA ARG A 48 7.11 -17.42 12.16
C ARG A 48 6.44 -16.59 13.26
N GLU A 49 6.73 -16.89 14.52
CA GLU A 49 6.20 -16.14 15.67
C GLU A 49 6.69 -14.68 15.66
N ARG A 50 7.98 -14.48 15.36
CA ARG A 50 8.57 -13.14 15.24
C ARG A 50 7.94 -12.34 14.11
N GLU A 51 7.76 -12.94 12.93
CA GLU A 51 7.07 -12.30 11.80
C GLU A 51 5.62 -11.94 12.15
N ALA A 52 4.88 -12.86 12.77
CA ALA A 52 3.51 -12.59 13.19
C ALA A 52 3.43 -11.43 14.18
N THR A 53 4.34 -11.41 15.16
CA THR A 53 4.43 -10.34 16.16
C THR A 53 4.81 -9.01 15.52
N GLN A 54 5.74 -9.00 14.56
CA GLN A 54 6.09 -7.79 13.81
C GLN A 54 4.90 -7.25 13.01
N ARG A 55 4.13 -8.12 12.35
CA ARG A 55 2.91 -7.72 11.63
C ARG A 55 1.87 -7.13 12.58
N LEU A 56 1.65 -7.77 13.73
CA LEU A 56 0.72 -7.27 14.75
C LEU A 56 1.15 -5.91 15.30
N ARG A 57 2.44 -5.73 15.59
CA ARG A 57 2.97 -4.44 16.06
C ARG A 57 2.81 -3.35 15.01
N ALA A 58 3.08 -3.64 13.74
CA ALA A 58 2.90 -2.68 12.66
C ALA A 58 1.42 -2.26 12.53
N LEU A 59 0.48 -3.21 12.64
CA LEU A 59 -0.95 -2.90 12.63
C LEU A 59 -1.37 -2.05 13.84
N ASP A 60 -0.86 -2.37 15.02
CA ASP A 60 -1.15 -1.62 16.24
C ASP A 60 -0.58 -0.20 16.18
N GLU A 61 0.63 -0.03 15.65
CA GLU A 61 1.24 1.27 15.41
C GLU A 61 0.40 2.11 14.44
N MET A 62 0.00 1.54 13.30
CA MET A 62 -0.89 2.22 12.35
C MET A 62 -2.22 2.63 12.98
N LYS A 63 -2.81 1.76 13.81
CA LYS A 63 -4.05 2.07 14.55
C LYS A 63 -3.83 3.22 15.52
N ASN A 64 -2.73 3.21 16.27
CA ASN A 64 -2.43 4.25 17.25
C ASN A 64 -2.19 5.60 16.55
N THR A 65 -1.41 5.63 15.48
CA THR A 65 -1.20 6.85 14.66
C THR A 65 -2.52 7.39 14.11
N PHE A 66 -3.40 6.51 13.63
CA PHE A 66 -4.72 6.91 13.16
C PHE A 66 -5.57 7.53 14.27
N LEU A 67 -5.65 6.89 15.44
CA LEU A 67 -6.41 7.41 16.59
C LEU A 67 -5.85 8.73 17.09
N GLU A 68 -4.53 8.92 17.08
CA GLU A 68 -3.89 10.17 17.45
C GLU A 68 -4.26 11.30 16.48
N ALA A 69 -4.19 11.04 15.18
CA ALA A 69 -4.57 12.00 14.15
C ALA A 69 -6.05 12.41 14.27
N VAL A 70 -6.97 11.44 14.41
CA VAL A 70 -8.40 11.72 14.61
C VAL A 70 -8.62 12.54 15.88
N SER A 71 -7.95 12.19 16.98
CA SER A 71 -8.08 12.91 18.25
C SER A 71 -7.64 14.37 18.13
N HIS A 72 -6.54 14.63 17.41
CA HIS A 72 -6.07 15.99 17.14
C HIS A 72 -7.11 16.79 16.35
N ASP A 73 -7.62 16.21 15.25
CA ASP A 73 -8.54 16.89 14.34
C ASP A 73 -9.91 17.17 14.96
N LEU A 74 -10.33 16.35 15.95
CA LEU A 74 -11.51 16.60 16.76
C LEU A 74 -11.26 17.64 17.86
N ARG A 75 -10.07 17.65 18.47
CA ARG A 75 -9.74 18.56 19.58
C ARG A 75 -9.76 20.01 19.13
N THR A 76 -9.17 20.35 17.99
CA THR A 76 -9.09 21.74 17.50
C THR A 76 -10.46 22.45 17.39
N PRO A 77 -11.46 21.91 16.66
CA PRO A 77 -12.78 22.55 16.57
C PRO A 77 -13.51 22.52 17.91
N LEU A 78 -13.36 21.47 18.72
CA LEU A 78 -13.99 21.38 20.04
C LEU A 78 -13.46 22.46 20.99
N THR A 79 -12.15 22.69 21.01
CA THR A 79 -11.52 23.76 21.80
C THR A 79 -11.99 25.14 21.33
N SER A 80 -12.16 25.34 20.02
CA SER A 80 -12.69 26.60 19.47
C SER A 80 -14.15 26.85 19.86
N ILE A 81 -15.00 25.81 19.82
CA ILE A 81 -16.39 25.87 20.28
C ILE A 81 -16.44 26.21 21.77
N LEU A 82 -15.70 25.47 22.60
CA LEU A 82 -15.67 25.66 24.04
C LEU A 82 -15.19 27.07 24.40
N GLY A 83 -14.10 27.55 23.77
CA GLY A 83 -13.59 28.90 23.98
C GLY A 83 -14.64 29.97 23.65
N SER A 84 -15.28 29.84 22.49
CA SER A 84 -16.31 30.80 22.05
C SER A 84 -17.54 30.79 22.97
N ALA A 85 -17.98 29.60 23.40
CA ALA A 85 -19.12 29.44 24.31
C ALA A 85 -18.82 30.01 25.70
N VAL A 86 -17.64 29.71 26.26
CA VAL A 86 -17.21 30.24 27.57
C VAL A 86 -17.07 31.76 27.53
N THR A 87 -16.58 32.33 26.42
CA THR A 87 -16.54 33.79 26.26
C THR A 87 -17.94 34.40 26.27
N LEU A 88 -18.89 33.82 25.51
CA LEU A 88 -20.28 34.27 25.51
C LEU A 88 -20.92 34.17 26.90
N GLU A 89 -20.68 33.06 27.61
CA GLU A 89 -21.21 32.83 28.96
C GLU A 89 -20.67 33.86 29.97
N ARG A 90 -19.36 34.15 29.92
CA ARG A 90 -18.71 35.10 30.85
C ARG A 90 -19.04 36.56 30.56
N SER A 91 -19.19 36.92 29.29
CA SER A 91 -19.47 38.30 28.87
C SER A 91 -20.94 38.69 29.01
N GLY A 92 -21.87 37.73 29.05
CA GLY A 92 -23.29 38.00 29.25
C GLY A 92 -23.86 39.02 28.25
N MET A 93 -24.54 40.06 28.76
CA MET A 93 -25.15 41.14 27.94
C MET A 93 -24.18 42.28 27.58
N ASP A 94 -22.94 42.27 28.09
CA ASP A 94 -21.96 43.36 27.88
C ASP A 94 -21.14 43.20 26.58
N ILE A 95 -21.36 42.12 25.83
CA ILE A 95 -20.65 41.91 24.55
C ILE A 95 -21.37 42.67 23.41
N PRO A 96 -20.64 43.37 22.53
CA PRO A 96 -21.22 43.95 21.32
C PRO A 96 -21.94 42.89 20.48
N ARG A 97 -23.09 43.25 19.91
CA ARG A 97 -23.90 42.33 19.11
C ARG A 97 -23.12 41.69 17.97
N GLU A 98 -22.23 42.44 17.33
CA GLU A 98 -21.39 41.96 16.22
C GLU A 98 -20.43 40.86 16.70
N ASP A 99 -19.73 41.06 17.82
CA ASP A 99 -18.83 40.07 18.41
C ASP A 99 -19.58 38.80 18.85
N ALA A 100 -20.79 38.95 19.39
CA ALA A 100 -21.64 37.81 19.73
C ALA A 100 -22.01 36.97 18.49
N ILE A 101 -22.36 37.64 17.39
CA ILE A 101 -22.69 36.98 16.12
C ILE A 101 -21.46 36.23 15.59
N ASP A 102 -20.28 36.83 15.63
CA ASP A 102 -19.04 36.19 15.19
C ASP A 102 -18.69 34.95 16.01
N LEU A 103 -18.84 35.01 17.34
CA LEU A 103 -18.64 33.85 18.22
C LEU A 103 -19.64 32.73 17.94
N LEU A 104 -20.93 33.07 17.72
CA LEU A 104 -21.96 32.10 17.34
C LEU A 104 -21.68 31.46 15.97
N GLN A 105 -21.22 32.25 14.99
CA GLN A 105 -20.82 31.73 13.67
C GLN A 105 -19.60 30.81 13.77
N ARG A 106 -18.63 31.12 14.64
CA ARG A 106 -17.49 30.23 14.92
C ARG A 106 -17.94 28.92 15.55
N ILE A 107 -18.88 28.95 16.51
CA ILE A 107 -19.44 27.74 17.10
C ILE A 107 -20.12 26.90 16.02
N ALA A 108 -21.02 27.50 15.23
CA ALA A 108 -21.78 26.79 14.20
C ALA A 108 -20.88 26.19 13.10
N SER A 109 -19.87 26.93 12.63
CA SER A 109 -18.95 26.44 11.61
C SER A 109 -18.08 25.28 12.11
N ASN A 110 -17.55 25.36 13.34
CA ASN A 110 -16.77 24.27 13.93
C ASN A 110 -17.64 23.04 14.25
N ALA A 111 -18.90 23.22 14.65
CA ALA A 111 -19.83 22.10 14.88
C ALA A 111 -20.13 21.36 13.57
N ARG A 112 -20.39 22.09 12.47
CA ARG A 112 -20.55 21.47 11.13
C ARG A 112 -19.29 20.77 10.66
N LYS A 113 -18.10 21.31 10.98
CA LYS A 113 -16.83 20.64 10.68
C LYS A 113 -16.70 19.31 11.43
N LEU A 114 -17.04 19.28 12.72
CA LEU A 114 -17.06 18.05 13.52
C LEU A 114 -18.03 17.02 12.97
N GLU A 115 -19.23 17.44 12.56
CA GLU A 115 -20.23 16.56 11.94
C GLU A 115 -19.70 15.91 10.66
N ARG A 116 -19.06 16.67 9.78
CA ARG A 116 -18.42 16.13 8.57
C ARG A 116 -17.32 15.13 8.90
N LEU A 117 -16.41 15.47 9.83
CA LEU A 117 -15.33 14.57 10.25
C LEU A 117 -15.86 13.25 10.82
N LEU A 118 -16.94 13.31 11.61
CA LEU A 118 -17.59 12.11 12.13
C LEU A 118 -18.25 11.30 11.01
N GLY A 119 -18.89 11.97 10.05
CA GLY A 119 -19.46 11.34 8.86
C GLY A 119 -18.39 10.58 8.06
N ASP A 120 -17.27 11.24 7.77
CA ASP A 120 -16.14 10.65 7.04
C ASP A 120 -15.58 9.41 7.76
N LEU A 121 -15.52 9.44 9.10
CA LEU A 121 -15.08 8.31 9.91
C LEU A 121 -16.04 7.11 9.84
N LEU A 122 -17.35 7.38 9.91
CA LEU A 122 -18.38 6.34 9.79
C LEU A 122 -18.43 5.75 8.38
N ASP A 123 -18.23 6.57 7.35
CA ASP A 123 -18.15 6.10 5.97
C ASP A 123 -16.90 5.25 5.74
N LEU A 124 -15.77 5.58 6.37
CA LEU A 124 -14.58 4.72 6.35
C LEU A 124 -14.84 3.34 6.99
N ASP A 125 -15.50 3.27 8.14
CA ASP A 125 -15.87 1.98 8.77
C ASP A 125 -16.82 1.17 7.88
N ARG A 126 -17.82 1.82 7.27
CA ARG A 126 -18.73 1.18 6.31
C ARG A 126 -18.00 0.67 5.07
N LEU A 127 -17.01 1.42 4.56
CA LEU A 127 -16.16 1.01 3.44
C LEU A 127 -15.33 -0.24 3.82
N GLN A 128 -14.71 -0.24 5.01
CA GLN A 128 -13.91 -1.37 5.49
C GLN A 128 -14.74 -2.65 5.66
N ARG A 129 -16.00 -2.54 6.07
CA ARG A 129 -16.92 -3.68 6.18
C ARG A 129 -17.50 -4.14 4.83
N GLY A 130 -17.24 -3.42 3.75
CA GLY A 130 -17.79 -3.72 2.42
C GLY A 130 -19.30 -3.48 2.29
N ILE A 131 -19.89 -2.68 3.18
CA ILE A 131 -21.34 -2.41 3.21
C ILE A 131 -21.74 -1.39 2.12
N ILE A 132 -20.80 -0.55 1.69
CA ILE A 132 -21.05 0.44 0.64
C ILE A 132 -21.00 -0.24 -0.74
N THR A 133 -22.16 -0.34 -1.38
CA THR A 133 -22.28 -0.83 -2.76
C THR A 133 -22.34 0.36 -3.73
N PRO A 134 -21.35 0.55 -4.61
CA PRO A 134 -21.35 1.67 -5.54
C PRO A 134 -22.45 1.51 -6.59
N GLN A 135 -23.37 2.48 -6.67
CA GLN A 135 -24.37 2.53 -7.73
C GLN A 135 -23.76 3.05 -9.02
N ARG A 136 -23.46 2.14 -9.95
CA ARG A 136 -22.87 2.48 -11.25
C ARG A 136 -23.97 2.88 -12.24
N ARG A 137 -23.93 4.13 -12.70
CA ARG A 137 -24.81 4.67 -13.75
C ARG A 137 -23.99 5.49 -14.76
N ARG A 138 -24.50 5.64 -15.98
CA ARG A 138 -23.95 6.62 -16.94
C ARG A 138 -24.19 8.02 -16.36
N THR A 139 -23.13 8.81 -16.22
CA THR A 139 -23.17 10.15 -15.64
C THR A 139 -22.42 11.10 -16.56
N ASP A 140 -23.01 12.27 -16.83
CA ASP A 140 -22.31 13.36 -17.52
C ASP A 140 -21.29 14.00 -16.57
N VAL A 141 -20.01 13.80 -16.87
CA VAL A 141 -18.90 14.31 -16.06
C VAL A 141 -18.85 15.83 -16.09
N GLY A 142 -19.19 16.48 -17.21
CA GLY A 142 -19.20 17.93 -17.32
C GLY A 142 -20.27 18.56 -16.44
N ALA A 143 -21.47 17.97 -16.44
CA ALA A 143 -22.55 18.40 -15.55
C ALA A 143 -22.20 18.21 -14.07
N LEU A 144 -21.64 17.04 -13.71
CA LEU A 144 -21.23 16.71 -12.33
C LEU A 144 -20.15 17.66 -11.81
N VAL A 145 -19.11 17.94 -12.61
CA VAL A 145 -18.07 18.89 -12.25
C VAL A 145 -18.65 20.29 -12.08
N GLY A 146 -19.51 20.72 -12.99
CA GLY A 146 -20.17 22.02 -12.88
C GLY A 146 -21.05 22.14 -11.62
N GLU A 147 -21.70 21.07 -11.19
CA GLU A 147 -22.46 21.02 -9.93
C GLU A 147 -21.55 21.16 -8.70
N ALA A 148 -20.48 20.36 -8.63
CA ALA A 148 -19.52 20.41 -7.52
C ALA A 148 -18.85 21.80 -7.38
N VAL A 149 -18.62 22.49 -8.49
CA VAL A 149 -18.02 23.83 -8.50
C VAL A 149 -18.98 24.88 -7.96
N ARG A 150 -20.24 24.86 -8.40
CA ARG A 150 -21.27 25.78 -7.89
C ARG A 150 -21.47 25.61 -6.38
N GLU A 151 -21.41 24.38 -5.91
CA GLU A 151 -21.45 24.08 -4.47
C GLU A 151 -20.25 24.71 -3.75
N PHE A 152 -19.04 24.60 -4.29
CA PHE A 152 -17.84 25.22 -3.70
C PHE A 152 -17.85 26.75 -3.71
N GLU A 153 -18.34 27.38 -4.77
CA GLU A 153 -18.44 28.85 -4.90
C GLU A 153 -19.39 29.46 -3.86
N GLN A 154 -20.39 28.71 -3.39
CA GLN A 154 -21.25 29.15 -2.27
C GLN A 154 -20.52 29.22 -0.92
N PHE A 155 -19.40 28.49 -0.77
CA PHE A 155 -18.65 28.40 0.49
C PHE A 155 -17.33 29.19 0.49
N GLY A 156 -16.85 29.67 -0.66
CA GLY A 156 -15.61 30.44 -0.74
C GLY A 156 -15.62 31.42 -1.90
N GLY A 157 -15.32 32.70 -1.61
CA GLY A 157 -15.16 33.77 -2.61
C GLY A 157 -13.94 33.63 -3.51
N ARG A 158 -13.62 32.42 -3.96
CA ARG A 158 -12.55 32.11 -4.91
C ARG A 158 -13.17 31.72 -6.25
N GLU A 159 -12.93 32.54 -7.25
CA GLU A 159 -13.34 32.30 -8.63
C GLU A 159 -12.57 31.11 -9.22
N VAL A 160 -13.29 30.11 -9.75
CA VAL A 160 -12.70 28.93 -10.40
C VAL A 160 -12.95 29.00 -11.90
N LEU A 161 -11.90 29.31 -12.67
CA LEU A 161 -11.99 29.39 -14.13
C LEU A 161 -11.88 28.00 -14.78
N PHE A 162 -12.90 27.58 -15.53
CA PHE A 162 -12.87 26.35 -16.33
C PHE A 162 -12.53 26.63 -17.80
N GLY A 163 -11.43 26.05 -18.27
CA GLY A 163 -11.12 25.96 -19.69
C GLY A 163 -11.91 24.81 -20.33
N SER A 164 -12.83 25.11 -21.25
CA SER A 164 -13.48 24.06 -22.07
C SER A 164 -12.43 23.31 -22.91
N ALA A 165 -12.71 22.05 -23.29
CA ALA A 165 -11.80 21.17 -24.03
C ALA A 165 -11.21 21.76 -25.33
N SER A 166 -11.75 22.86 -25.86
CA SER A 166 -11.16 23.59 -27.00
C SER A 166 -9.85 24.31 -26.65
N SER A 167 -9.55 24.50 -25.35
CA SER A 167 -8.33 25.15 -24.84
C SER A 167 -7.14 24.20 -24.63
N TRP A 168 -7.35 22.88 -24.67
CA TRP A 168 -6.30 21.86 -24.46
C TRP A 168 -5.48 21.55 -25.72
N ARG A 169 -5.51 22.43 -26.73
CA ARG A 169 -4.72 22.27 -27.95
C ARG A 169 -3.23 22.57 -27.65
N THR A 170 -2.54 21.52 -27.20
CA THR A 170 -1.08 21.33 -27.29
C THR A 170 -0.24 22.60 -27.18
N SER A 171 0.06 23.03 -25.95
CA SER A 171 1.31 23.75 -25.70
C SER A 171 2.47 22.77 -25.89
N THR A 172 2.86 22.55 -27.14
CA THR A 172 4.17 21.98 -27.47
C THR A 172 5.21 22.81 -26.72
N PRO A 173 6.08 22.24 -25.85
CA PRO A 173 7.08 23.03 -25.18
C PRO A 173 8.02 23.59 -26.25
N ARG A 174 8.03 24.92 -26.42
CA ARG A 174 8.96 25.63 -27.27
C ARG A 174 10.37 25.34 -26.76
N ARG A 175 11.07 24.45 -27.46
CA ARG A 175 12.45 24.06 -27.17
C ARG A 175 13.33 25.31 -27.32
N SER A 176 13.67 25.95 -26.21
CA SER A 176 14.68 27.00 -26.21
C SER A 176 16.02 26.38 -26.57
N SER A 177 16.65 26.94 -27.59
CA SER A 177 18.02 26.65 -27.99
C SER A 177 18.97 27.07 -26.86
N GLY A 178 19.56 26.09 -26.18
CA GLY A 178 20.58 26.34 -25.17
C GLY A 178 21.24 25.07 -24.66
N SER A 179 22.53 24.92 -24.97
CA SER A 179 23.52 24.02 -24.34
C SER A 179 23.35 22.51 -24.54
N SER A 180 24.07 22.02 -25.54
CA SER A 180 24.58 20.67 -25.73
C SER A 180 24.89 19.92 -24.42
N ARG A 181 24.06 18.94 -24.07
CA ARG A 181 24.51 17.77 -23.31
C ARG A 181 24.15 16.53 -24.12
N THR A 182 25.20 15.86 -24.56
CA THR A 182 25.19 14.64 -25.36
C THR A 182 24.52 13.54 -24.54
N CYS A 183 23.27 13.20 -24.86
CA CYS A 183 22.64 11.97 -24.39
C CYS A 183 22.70 10.99 -25.57
N SER A 184 23.59 10.01 -25.46
CA SER A 184 23.81 8.97 -26.48
C SER A 184 22.54 8.14 -26.65
N ARG A 185 21.84 8.36 -27.77
CA ARG A 185 20.66 7.62 -28.20
C ARG A 185 21.10 6.35 -28.92
N THR A 186 21.04 5.21 -28.24
CA THR A 186 21.18 3.89 -28.87
C THR A 186 20.06 3.71 -29.91
N ARG A 187 20.43 3.59 -31.19
CA ARG A 187 19.50 3.31 -32.29
C ARG A 187 18.98 1.89 -32.15
N LEU A 188 17.67 1.72 -31.95
CA LEU A 188 16.97 0.50 -32.34
C LEU A 188 16.31 0.77 -33.69
N GLY A 189 16.59 -0.11 -34.64
CA GLY A 189 16.30 0.04 -36.07
C GLY A 189 14.82 0.13 -36.41
N THR A 190 14.56 0.82 -37.52
CA THR A 190 13.30 0.90 -38.24
C THR A 190 12.82 -0.48 -38.69
N PRO A 191 11.54 -0.86 -38.50
CA PRO A 191 10.94 -1.98 -39.21
C PRO A 191 10.52 -1.56 -40.63
N PRO A 192 10.53 -2.46 -41.63
CA PRO A 192 10.06 -2.16 -42.99
C PRO A 192 8.52 -2.15 -43.07
N PRO A 193 7.94 -1.52 -44.11
CA PRO A 193 6.49 -1.37 -44.22
C PRO A 193 5.85 -2.67 -44.73
N ARG A 194 4.70 -3.05 -44.16
CA ARG A 194 3.79 -4.05 -44.76
C ARG A 194 2.51 -3.38 -45.22
N ALA A 195 2.15 -3.73 -46.45
CA ALA A 195 1.09 -3.20 -47.27
C ALA A 195 -0.32 -3.52 -46.76
N ALA A 196 -1.26 -2.74 -47.26
CA ALA A 196 -2.69 -2.77 -47.00
C ALA A 196 -3.39 -4.03 -47.52
N SER A 197 -4.41 -4.47 -46.77
CA SER A 197 -5.67 -5.06 -47.26
C SER A 197 -6.63 -5.18 -46.07
N GLY A 198 -7.82 -4.57 -46.15
CA GLY A 198 -8.89 -4.66 -45.13
C GLY A 198 -9.58 -6.04 -45.12
N PRO A 199 -10.87 -6.19 -44.74
CA PRO A 199 -11.82 -5.27 -44.07
C PRO A 199 -12.51 -5.92 -42.83
N GLY A 200 -13.35 -5.14 -42.12
CA GLY A 200 -14.64 -5.59 -41.53
C GLY A 200 -14.66 -6.52 -40.31
N TRP A 201 -15.46 -6.11 -39.31
CA TRP A 201 -16.37 -6.85 -38.40
C TRP A 201 -16.17 -8.38 -38.20
N ILE A 202 -16.37 -9.05 -37.06
CA ILE A 202 -17.46 -9.08 -36.07
C ILE A 202 -16.95 -9.90 -34.84
N ASP A 203 -17.55 -9.69 -33.67
CA ASP A 203 -17.70 -10.52 -32.44
C ASP A 203 -16.84 -11.78 -32.17
N GLY A 204 -16.47 -11.88 -30.90
CA GLY A 204 -16.93 -13.03 -30.09
C GLY A 204 -16.02 -14.27 -30.00
N THR A 205 -15.45 -14.41 -28.80
CA THR A 205 -15.21 -15.68 -28.07
C THR A 205 -13.93 -16.47 -28.34
N THR A 206 -13.31 -16.86 -27.21
CA THR A 206 -12.23 -17.87 -27.00
C THR A 206 -10.83 -17.41 -27.41
N ALA A 207 -9.73 -17.66 -26.69
CA ALA A 207 -9.48 -18.58 -25.60
C ALA A 207 -8.34 -18.06 -24.71
N SER A 208 -8.51 -18.31 -23.42
CA SER A 208 -7.51 -18.66 -22.41
C SER A 208 -6.11 -19.08 -22.90
N CYS A 209 -5.06 -18.45 -22.34
CA CYS A 209 -3.76 -19.10 -22.16
C CYS A 209 -2.89 -18.39 -21.11
N TRP A 210 -3.09 -18.67 -19.83
CA TRP A 210 -2.01 -18.74 -18.83
C TRP A 210 -2.26 -19.99 -17.97
N SER A 211 -1.92 -21.15 -18.52
CA SER A 211 -1.50 -22.34 -17.74
C SER A 211 -0.12 -22.03 -17.13
N SER A 212 0.23 -22.43 -15.91
CA SER A 212 0.30 -23.81 -15.44
C SER A 212 0.47 -23.81 -13.91
N ARG A 213 -0.35 -24.51 -13.11
CA ARG A 213 -0.28 -25.96 -12.75
C ARG A 213 0.94 -26.28 -11.86
N THR A 214 0.95 -27.07 -10.78
CA THR A 214 0.07 -28.13 -10.20
C THR A 214 0.73 -28.54 -8.86
N ARG A 215 0.06 -28.88 -7.76
CA ARG A 215 -0.36 -30.23 -7.31
C ARG A 215 -1.00 -30.04 -5.91
N ALA A 216 -2.26 -30.42 -5.68
CA ALA A 216 -2.81 -31.76 -5.46
C ALA A 216 -2.53 -32.31 -4.04
N ALA A 217 -3.58 -32.35 -3.20
CA ALA A 217 -4.02 -33.54 -2.47
C ALA A 217 -5.37 -33.24 -1.78
N ALA A 218 -6.34 -34.10 -2.05
CA ALA A 218 -7.69 -34.11 -1.50
C ALA A 218 -7.73 -34.79 -0.12
N TYR A 219 -8.75 -34.49 0.69
CA TYR A 219 -9.78 -35.44 1.20
C TYR A 219 -10.70 -34.74 2.23
N PRO A 220 -11.89 -35.29 2.56
CA PRO A 220 -13.11 -34.56 2.91
C PRO A 220 -13.34 -34.67 4.43
N ILE A 221 -14.51 -34.28 4.93
CA ILE A 221 -15.30 -35.04 5.94
C ILE A 221 -16.59 -34.25 6.22
N SER A 222 -17.69 -34.98 6.08
CA SER A 222 -19.00 -34.97 6.77
C SER A 222 -19.65 -33.67 7.22
#